data_AF-A0A9W6RTR8-F1
#
_entry.id   AF-A0A9W6RTR8-F1
#
_cell.length_a   1.000
_cell.length_b   1.000
_cell.length_c   1.000
_cell.angle_alpha   90.00
_cell.angle_beta   90.00
_cell.angle_gamma   90.00
#
_symmetry.space_group_name_H-M   'P 1'
#
loop_
_entity.id
_entity.type
_entity.pdbx_description
1 polymer ?
#
loop_
_entity_poly.entity_id
_entity_poly.type
_entity_poly.pdbx_seq_one_letter_code
_entity_poly.pdbx_strand_id
1 'polypeptide(L)'
;MYGESLTPRGVTAADGPPGLPWGVIMNEMIHAWCLVNGSWVEREDPVMAICEPYGGDVRAAVANLGYEAWCQVGELPSVPVSLTLYSRETPPLQFLLQLEGNAGNVVEHIFAETLPDAMELLARWTPIARPWYGQGRGPDVRGHAEDGSRRPQDGPGRPETTSGDPRTRRRTARPRPVSSGPPPAVDHLASPGA
;
A
#
# COMPACT_ATOMS: atom_id res chain seq x y z
N MET A 1 12.68 -30.03 -60.33
CA MET A 1 11.66 -31.01 -60.71
C MET A 1 11.71 -32.17 -59.72
N TYR A 2 10.53 -32.63 -59.27
CA TYR A 2 10.25 -33.70 -58.29
C TYR A 2 10.67 -33.38 -56.85
N GLY A 3 9.86 -33.58 -55.81
CA GLY A 3 8.53 -34.14 -55.70
C GLY A 3 8.13 -34.10 -54.22
N GLU A 4 6.86 -33.81 -53.96
CA GLU A 4 6.22 -33.87 -52.65
C GLU A 4 6.25 -35.29 -52.08
N SER A 5 6.40 -35.44 -50.76
CA SER A 5 5.65 -36.50 -50.06
C SER A 5 5.63 -36.37 -48.53
N LEU A 6 4.42 -36.60 -48.02
CA LEU A 6 4.02 -37.11 -46.70
C LEU A 6 3.78 -36.13 -45.56
N THR A 7 2.53 -35.65 -45.54
CA THR A 7 1.74 -35.56 -44.30
C THR A 7 1.58 -36.94 -43.63
N PRO A 8 1.34 -36.96 -42.32
CA PRO A 8 0.24 -37.80 -41.82
C PRO A 8 -0.73 -37.04 -40.91
N ARG A 9 -1.99 -37.04 -41.39
CA ARG A 9 -3.23 -37.35 -40.68
C ARG A 9 -3.33 -37.00 -39.18
N GLY A 10 -4.22 -36.04 -38.93
CA GLY A 10 -5.52 -36.37 -38.35
C GLY A 10 -5.59 -36.41 -36.83
N VAL A 11 -5.95 -35.28 -36.23
CA VAL A 11 -6.76 -35.29 -35.01
C VAL A 11 -8.04 -34.52 -35.33
N THR A 12 -9.13 -35.25 -35.17
CA THR A 12 -10.52 -34.90 -35.39
C THR A 12 -10.95 -33.68 -34.59
N ALA A 13 -11.69 -32.81 -35.28
CA ALA A 13 -12.51 -31.76 -34.70
C ALA A 13 -13.43 -32.34 -33.62
N ALA A 14 -13.31 -31.82 -32.41
CA ALA A 14 -14.40 -31.78 -31.45
C ALA A 14 -14.90 -30.34 -31.44
N ASP A 15 -16.13 -30.17 -31.92
CA ASP A 15 -16.94 -28.97 -31.85
C ASP A 15 -16.90 -28.33 -30.46
N GLY A 16 -16.19 -27.21 -30.35
CA GLY A 16 -16.42 -26.21 -29.31
C GLY A 16 -17.15 -25.02 -29.95
N PRO A 17 -18.13 -24.40 -29.26
CA PRO A 17 -18.83 -23.24 -29.81
C PRO A 17 -17.82 -22.12 -30.12
N PRO A 18 -18.05 -21.28 -31.16
CA PRO A 18 -17.25 -20.09 -31.44
C PRO A 18 -17.48 -19.05 -30.33
N GLY A 19 -16.85 -19.28 -29.19
CA GLY A 19 -17.05 -18.57 -27.94
C GLY A 19 -15.73 -18.01 -27.44
N LEU A 20 -15.47 -16.78 -27.89
CA LEU A 20 -14.61 -15.74 -27.30
C LEU A 20 -13.14 -16.11 -27.01
N PRO A 21 -12.16 -15.40 -27.62
CA PRO A 21 -10.76 -15.56 -27.26
C PRO A 21 -10.59 -15.22 -25.78
N TRP A 22 -9.89 -16.08 -25.07
CA TRP A 22 -9.48 -15.95 -23.68
C TRP A 22 -9.04 -14.52 -23.36
N GLY A 23 -9.95 -13.81 -22.70
CA GLY A 23 -9.68 -12.69 -21.81
C GLY A 23 -8.81 -11.59 -22.39
N VAL A 24 -9.37 -10.79 -23.30
CA VAL A 24 -9.14 -9.34 -23.18
C VAL A 24 -9.75 -8.95 -21.84
N ILE A 25 -8.99 -9.10 -20.76
CA ILE A 25 -9.26 -8.33 -19.54
C ILE A 25 -9.11 -6.91 -20.05
N MET A 26 -10.24 -6.25 -20.29
CA MET A 26 -10.22 -4.84 -20.62
C MET A 26 -9.38 -4.20 -19.53
N ASN A 27 -8.30 -3.53 -19.92
CA ASN A 27 -7.60 -2.58 -19.07
C ASN A 27 -8.68 -1.61 -18.59
N GLU A 28 -9.34 -1.91 -17.48
CA GLU A 28 -10.03 -0.89 -16.71
C GLU A 28 -8.93 0.13 -16.43
N MET A 29 -9.05 1.31 -17.04
CA MET A 29 -8.11 2.39 -16.81
C MET A 29 -8.05 2.57 -15.30
N ILE A 30 -6.86 2.36 -14.75
CA ILE A 30 -6.66 2.51 -13.31
C ILE A 30 -6.73 4.01 -13.05
N HIS A 31 -7.78 4.41 -12.36
CA HIS A 31 -8.00 5.80 -11.99
C HIS A 31 -7.41 6.08 -10.62
N ALA A 32 -6.95 7.32 -10.46
CA ALA A 32 -6.47 7.85 -9.20
C ALA A 32 -7.13 9.19 -8.89
N TRP A 33 -7.19 9.51 -7.60
CA TRP A 33 -7.67 10.81 -7.14
C TRP A 33 -6.57 11.86 -7.27
N CYS A 34 -6.94 13.04 -7.74
CA CYS A 34 -6.10 14.23 -7.80
C CYS A 34 -6.76 15.37 -7.03
N LEU A 35 -5.99 16.02 -6.16
CA LEU A 35 -6.40 17.27 -5.51
C LEU A 35 -5.94 18.45 -6.36
N VAL A 36 -6.91 19.25 -6.81
CA VAL A 36 -6.68 20.42 -7.68
C VAL A 36 -7.40 21.62 -7.08
N ASN A 37 -6.63 22.59 -6.56
CA ASN A 37 -7.17 23.79 -5.92
C ASN A 37 -8.20 23.44 -4.82
N GLY A 38 -7.87 22.48 -3.95
CA GLY A 38 -8.75 22.00 -2.88
C GLY A 38 -9.96 21.16 -3.32
N SER A 39 -10.09 20.85 -4.62
CA SER A 39 -11.18 20.02 -5.15
C SER A 39 -10.68 18.65 -5.61
N TRP A 40 -11.40 17.59 -5.27
CA TRP A 40 -11.09 16.23 -5.71
C TRP A 40 -11.57 15.98 -7.13
N VAL A 41 -10.69 15.47 -7.98
CA VAL A 41 -10.97 15.11 -9.36
C VAL A 41 -10.40 13.73 -9.65
N GLU A 42 -11.15 12.90 -10.37
CA GLU A 42 -10.65 11.60 -10.84
C GLU A 42 -9.83 11.79 -12.12
N ARG A 43 -8.67 11.14 -12.19
CA ARG A 43 -7.73 11.18 -13.32
C ARG A 43 -7.25 9.77 -13.63
N GLU A 44 -6.68 9.60 -14.81
CA GLU A 44 -5.91 8.39 -15.13
C GLU A 44 -4.65 8.36 -14.25
N ASP A 45 -4.32 7.19 -13.70
CA ASP A 45 -3.09 6.98 -12.96
C ASP A 45 -1.92 6.69 -13.93
N PRO A 46 -1.02 7.66 -14.17
CA PRO A 46 0.10 7.48 -15.10
C PRO A 46 1.10 6.42 -14.61
N VAL A 47 1.21 6.19 -13.30
CA VAL A 47 2.11 5.17 -12.73
C VAL A 47 1.58 3.80 -13.10
N MET A 48 0.28 3.58 -12.89
CA MET A 48 -0.35 2.29 -13.18
C MET A 48 -0.56 2.05 -14.68
N ALA A 49 -0.59 3.11 -15.50
CA ALA A 49 -0.63 2.98 -16.95
C ALA A 49 0.66 2.35 -17.54
N ILE A 50 1.81 2.55 -16.87
CA ILE A 50 3.10 1.99 -17.30
C ILE A 50 3.59 0.82 -16.44
N CYS A 51 3.01 0.66 -15.24
CA CYS A 51 3.34 -0.44 -14.34
C CYS A 51 2.62 -1.70 -14.81
N GLU A 52 3.37 -2.79 -14.99
CA GLU A 52 2.76 -4.07 -15.38
C GLU A 52 1.82 -4.57 -14.26
N PRO A 53 0.58 -4.96 -14.58
CA PRO A 53 -0.46 -5.29 -13.59
C PRO A 53 -0.16 -6.53 -12.73
N TYR A 54 0.93 -7.27 -13.00
CA TYR A 54 1.26 -8.53 -12.34
C TYR A 54 2.70 -8.59 -11.81
N GLY A 55 3.15 -7.50 -11.17
CA GLY A 55 4.45 -7.45 -10.50
C GLY A 55 5.43 -6.45 -11.10
N GLY A 56 4.93 -5.43 -11.81
CA GLY A 56 5.74 -4.29 -12.18
C GLY A 56 6.34 -3.61 -10.95
N ASP A 57 7.58 -3.16 -11.08
CA ASP A 57 8.23 -2.36 -10.05
C ASP A 57 7.65 -0.94 -10.07
N VAL A 58 6.70 -0.67 -9.16
CA VAL A 58 6.05 0.64 -8.99
C VAL A 58 7.08 1.74 -8.80
N ARG A 59 8.17 1.47 -8.06
CA ARG A 59 9.22 2.46 -7.82
C ARG A 59 9.97 2.80 -9.11
N ALA A 60 10.25 1.81 -9.94
CA ALA A 60 10.83 2.02 -11.27
C ALA A 60 9.87 2.81 -12.17
N ALA A 61 8.57 2.52 -12.13
CA ALA A 61 7.54 3.27 -12.87
C ALA A 61 7.50 4.76 -12.45
N VAL A 62 7.46 5.03 -11.14
CA VAL A 62 7.51 6.40 -10.59
C VAL A 62 8.76 7.13 -11.08
N ALA A 63 9.94 6.50 -10.98
CA ALA A 63 11.19 7.09 -11.45
C ALA A 63 11.20 7.35 -12.98
N ASN A 64 10.66 6.43 -13.78
CA ASN A 64 10.56 6.58 -15.24
C ASN A 64 9.66 7.75 -15.67
N LEU A 65 8.71 8.14 -14.83
CA LEU A 65 7.85 9.31 -15.03
C LEU A 65 8.49 10.63 -14.59
N GLY A 66 9.74 10.59 -14.13
CA GLY A 66 10.51 11.75 -13.68
C GLY A 66 10.16 12.21 -12.27
N TYR A 67 9.48 11.38 -11.48
CA TYR A 67 9.21 11.68 -10.08
C TYR A 67 10.43 11.36 -9.22
N GLU A 68 10.81 12.32 -8.38
CA GLU A 68 11.85 12.20 -7.39
C GLU A 68 11.25 12.25 -5.99
N ALA A 69 11.74 11.40 -5.08
CA ALA A 69 11.26 11.38 -3.71
C ALA A 69 11.69 12.66 -2.99
N TRP A 70 10.73 13.41 -2.46
CA TRP A 70 10.97 14.67 -1.76
C TRP A 70 10.95 14.51 -0.25
N CYS A 71 9.96 13.79 0.29
CA CYS A 71 9.93 13.46 1.72
C CYS A 71 9.26 12.11 1.98
N GLN A 72 9.63 11.47 3.09
CA GLN A 72 9.05 10.22 3.55
C GLN A 72 8.62 10.35 5.00
N VAL A 73 7.42 9.86 5.33
CA VAL A 73 6.85 9.83 6.67
C VAL A 73 6.52 8.39 7.04
N GLY A 74 7.14 7.92 8.12
CA GLY A 74 6.97 6.56 8.60
C GLY A 74 7.81 5.55 7.81
N GLU A 75 8.35 4.57 8.51
CA GLU A 75 9.20 3.51 7.95
C GLU A 75 8.60 2.15 8.31
N LEU A 76 8.25 1.36 7.30
CA LEU A 76 7.76 0.00 7.50
C LEU A 76 8.92 -0.90 8.00
N PRO A 77 8.66 -1.87 8.90
CA PRO A 77 7.37 -2.27 9.46
C PRO A 77 6.99 -1.52 10.76
N SER A 78 7.70 -0.46 11.13
CA SER A 78 7.54 0.25 12.41
C SER A 78 6.23 1.04 12.52
N VAL A 79 5.58 1.30 11.40
CA VAL A 79 4.30 2.01 11.27
C VAL A 79 3.32 1.18 10.44
N PRO A 80 2.00 1.38 10.55
CA PRO A 80 1.04 0.65 9.72
C PRO A 80 1.10 1.06 8.24
N VAL A 81 1.46 2.32 7.96
CA VAL A 81 1.51 2.93 6.62
C VAL A 81 2.73 3.84 6.53
N SER A 82 3.53 3.71 5.47
CA SER A 82 4.55 4.69 5.06
C SER A 82 3.97 5.60 3.99
N LEU A 83 4.28 6.90 4.07
CA LEU A 83 3.91 7.90 3.08
C LEU A 83 5.17 8.38 2.40
N THR A 84 5.18 8.42 1.08
CA THR A 84 6.27 9.07 0.32
C THR A 84 5.67 10.11 -0.60
N LEU A 85 6.11 11.36 -0.46
CA LEU A 85 5.75 12.44 -1.37
C LEU A 85 6.84 12.56 -2.43
N TYR A 86 6.44 12.46 -3.68
CA TYR A 86 7.29 12.67 -4.84
C TYR A 86 6.94 13.99 -5.53
N SER A 87 7.92 14.57 -6.20
CA SER A 87 7.76 15.74 -7.06
C SER A 87 8.40 15.49 -8.43
N ARG A 88 7.86 16.14 -9.46
CA ARG A 88 8.49 16.22 -10.79
C ARG A 88 8.39 17.63 -11.34
N GLU A 89 9.31 17.99 -12.22
CA GLU A 89 9.38 19.34 -12.80
C GLU A 89 8.33 19.60 -13.89
N THR A 90 7.82 18.54 -14.53
CA THR A 90 6.96 18.66 -15.72
C THR A 90 5.47 18.55 -15.36
N PRO A 91 4.65 19.59 -15.63
CA PRO A 91 3.20 19.49 -15.51
C PRO A 91 2.60 18.62 -16.64
N PRO A 92 1.38 18.06 -16.46
CA PRO A 92 0.47 18.13 -15.30
C PRO A 92 0.87 17.17 -14.17
N LEU A 93 0.14 17.12 -13.04
CA LEU A 93 0.40 16.22 -11.89
C LEU A 93 1.86 16.32 -11.39
N GLN A 94 2.22 17.44 -10.77
CA GLN A 94 3.60 17.67 -10.35
C GLN A 94 3.97 16.90 -9.08
N PHE A 95 2.97 16.46 -8.30
CA PHE A 95 3.18 15.80 -7.02
C PHE A 95 2.39 14.50 -6.94
N LEU A 96 3.02 13.48 -6.34
CA LEU A 96 2.44 12.17 -6.08
C LEU A 96 2.66 11.82 -4.61
N LEU A 97 1.58 11.59 -3.88
CA LEU A 97 1.59 10.98 -2.57
C LEU A 97 1.35 9.48 -2.72
N GLN A 98 2.36 8.68 -2.39
CA GLN A 98 2.28 7.22 -2.34
C GLN A 98 2.03 6.77 -0.91
N LEU A 99 1.01 5.92 -0.71
CA LEU A 99 0.72 5.27 0.56
C LEU A 99 1.08 3.79 0.45
N GLU A 100 1.98 3.31 1.31
CA GLU A 100 2.41 1.92 1.33
C GLU A 100 2.05 1.28 2.68
N GLY A 101 1.23 0.23 2.64
CA GLY A 101 0.88 -0.55 3.83
C GLY A 101 1.91 -1.63 4.15
N ASN A 102 2.00 -2.03 5.42
CA ASN A 102 2.92 -3.08 5.90
C ASN A 102 2.77 -4.45 5.20
N ALA A 103 1.66 -4.69 4.49
CA ALA A 103 1.48 -5.91 3.71
C ALA A 103 2.23 -5.92 2.37
N GLY A 104 2.94 -4.84 2.01
CA GLY A 104 3.81 -4.72 0.83
C GLY A 104 3.11 -4.80 -0.53
N ASN A 105 1.79 -4.97 -0.55
CA ASN A 105 1.01 -5.27 -1.76
C ASN A 105 -0.06 -4.22 -2.07
N VAL A 106 -0.25 -3.23 -1.21
CA VAL A 106 -1.24 -2.18 -1.42
C VAL A 106 -0.50 -0.86 -1.46
N VAL A 107 -0.39 -0.35 -2.68
CA VAL A 107 0.11 0.98 -2.97
C VAL A 107 -1.08 1.79 -3.47
N GLU A 108 -1.39 2.88 -2.79
CA GLU A 108 -2.40 3.83 -3.24
C GLU A 108 -1.69 5.11 -3.71
N HIS A 109 -2.10 5.63 -4.87
CA HIS A 109 -1.57 6.85 -5.45
C HIS A 109 -2.60 7.97 -5.35
N ILE A 110 -2.17 9.10 -4.82
CA ILE A 110 -2.96 10.33 -4.80
C ILE A 110 -2.11 11.45 -5.40
N PHE A 111 -2.63 12.17 -6.38
CA PHE A 111 -1.90 13.22 -7.08
C PHE A 111 -2.28 14.62 -6.60
N ALA A 112 -1.39 15.57 -6.84
CA ALA A 112 -1.66 16.99 -6.73
C ALA A 112 -0.98 17.78 -7.87
N GLU A 113 -1.65 18.80 -8.38
CA GLU A 113 -1.11 19.65 -9.44
C GLU A 113 -0.21 20.77 -8.89
N THR A 114 -0.44 21.17 -7.64
CA THR A 114 0.26 22.28 -6.99
C THR A 114 0.90 21.87 -5.67
N LEU A 115 1.95 22.59 -5.26
CA LEU A 115 2.62 22.34 -3.98
C LEU A 115 1.68 22.53 -2.77
N PRO A 116 0.83 23.58 -2.69
CA PRO A 116 -0.14 23.72 -1.62
C PRO A 116 -1.07 22.50 -1.48
N ASP A 117 -1.61 22.00 -2.60
CA ASP A 117 -2.46 20.79 -2.60
C ASP A 117 -1.67 19.56 -2.08
N ALA A 118 -0.41 19.41 -2.52
CA ALA A 118 0.47 18.33 -2.06
C ALA A 118 0.74 18.38 -0.55
N MET A 119 0.95 19.59 0.00
CA MET A 119 1.14 19.80 1.44
C MET A 119 -0.14 19.53 2.23
N GLU A 120 -1.31 19.88 1.68
CA GLU A 120 -2.60 19.53 2.26
C GLU A 120 -2.78 18.01 2.34
N LEU A 121 -2.48 17.28 1.25
CA LEU A 121 -2.51 15.82 1.23
C LEU A 121 -1.58 15.23 2.30
N LEU A 122 -0.33 15.69 2.35
CA LEU A 122 0.63 15.19 3.33
C LEU A 122 0.14 15.45 4.76
N ALA A 123 -0.37 16.65 5.07
CA ALA A 123 -0.91 16.98 6.38
C ALA A 123 -2.12 16.12 6.75
N ARG A 124 -3.02 15.85 5.79
CA ARG A 124 -4.23 15.03 5.96
C ARG A 124 -3.89 13.58 6.32
N TRP A 125 -2.85 13.01 5.71
CA TRP A 125 -2.51 11.59 5.86
C TRP A 125 -1.40 11.31 6.90
N THR A 126 -0.57 12.30 7.24
CA THR A 126 0.50 12.14 8.26
C THR A 126 0.02 11.51 9.60
N PRO A 127 -1.18 11.81 10.14
CA PRO A 127 -1.64 11.19 11.38
C PRO A 127 -1.71 9.67 11.36
N ILE A 128 -1.99 9.04 10.21
CA ILE A 128 -2.08 7.58 10.09
C ILE A 128 -0.72 6.89 9.92
N ALA A 129 0.32 7.66 9.58
CA ALA A 129 1.69 7.16 9.39
C ALA A 129 2.51 7.16 10.70
N ARG A 130 1.86 7.36 11.84
CA ARG A 130 2.52 7.38 13.16
C ARG A 130 2.51 5.98 13.77
N PRO A 131 3.55 5.61 14.54
CA PRO A 131 3.51 4.39 15.31
C PRO A 131 2.34 4.45 16.29
N TRP A 132 1.61 3.35 16.42
CA TRP A 132 0.53 3.24 17.38
C TRP A 132 1.12 3.04 18.78
N TYR A 133 1.65 4.11 19.37
CA TYR A 133 1.97 4.11 20.79
C TYR A 133 0.64 4.11 21.52
N GLY A 134 0.19 2.92 21.92
CA GLY A 134 -1.14 2.69 22.50
C GLY A 134 -1.59 3.86 23.37
N GLN A 135 -2.66 4.51 22.96
CA GLN A 135 -3.37 5.52 23.72
C GLN A 135 -3.97 4.83 24.96
N GLY A 136 -3.15 4.59 25.99
CA GLY A 136 -3.54 3.71 27.08
C GLY A 136 -2.43 3.22 28.01
N ARG A 137 -1.39 4.01 28.30
CA ARG A 137 -0.69 3.94 29.59
C ARG A 137 0.07 5.24 29.81
N GLY A 138 -0.58 6.17 30.50
CA GLY A 138 0.18 7.20 31.20
C GLY A 138 1.18 6.49 32.12
N PRO A 139 2.42 6.98 32.25
CA PRO A 139 3.26 6.54 33.34
C PRO A 139 2.53 6.94 34.62
N ASP A 140 2.03 5.94 35.37
CA ASP A 140 1.68 6.12 36.78
C ASP A 140 2.98 6.47 37.52
N VAL A 141 3.36 7.74 37.46
CA VAL A 141 4.33 8.35 38.35
C VAL A 141 3.59 8.59 39.66
N ARG A 142 3.41 7.53 40.45
CA ARG A 142 3.16 7.62 41.88
C ARG A 142 3.83 6.48 42.60
N GLY A 143 4.88 6.83 43.34
CA GLY A 143 5.39 5.99 44.42
C GLY A 143 6.89 5.81 44.41
N HIS A 144 7.62 6.90 44.65
CA HIS A 144 8.87 6.81 45.41
C HIS A 144 8.57 6.08 46.73
N ALA A 145 9.14 4.90 46.90
CA ALA A 145 9.52 4.38 48.20
C ALA A 145 10.86 3.70 48.00
N GLU A 146 11.90 4.45 48.31
CA GLU A 146 13.20 3.91 48.62
C GLU A 146 13.02 2.95 49.81
N ASP A 147 13.40 1.70 49.67
CA ASP A 147 13.95 0.98 50.82
C ASP A 147 14.95 -0.05 50.35
N GLY A 148 16.17 0.08 50.86
CA GLY A 148 17.31 -0.73 50.46
C GLY A 148 17.33 -2.05 51.21
N SER A 149 17.72 -3.13 50.51
CA SER A 149 18.62 -4.12 51.11
C SER A 149 18.99 -5.26 50.14
N ARG A 150 20.31 -5.39 49.96
CA ARG A 150 21.08 -6.65 49.96
C ARG A 150 20.79 -7.69 48.85
N ARG A 151 21.72 -7.74 47.89
CA ARG A 151 22.27 -8.97 47.28
C ARG A 151 22.93 -9.88 48.36
N PRO A 152 23.42 -11.09 48.02
CA PRO A 152 22.92 -12.14 47.11
C PRO A 152 23.02 -13.55 47.77
N GLN A 153 22.35 -14.60 47.28
CA GLN A 153 22.91 -15.99 47.30
C GLN A 153 22.21 -16.93 46.30
N ASP A 154 23.05 -17.52 45.45
CA ASP A 154 23.18 -18.91 45.01
C ASP A 154 21.98 -19.88 44.95
N GLY A 155 21.84 -20.50 43.77
CA GLY A 155 21.18 -21.79 43.59
C GLY A 155 21.16 -22.26 42.13
N PRO A 156 21.97 -23.26 41.73
CA PRO A 156 21.86 -23.90 40.41
C PRO A 156 20.92 -25.11 40.50
N GLY A 157 19.93 -25.19 39.62
CA GLY A 157 18.91 -26.24 39.68
C GLY A 157 18.20 -26.52 38.35
N ARG A 158 18.90 -27.29 37.50
CA ARG A 158 18.45 -28.33 36.55
C ARG A 158 17.40 -28.05 35.43
N PRO A 159 17.49 -28.78 34.29
CA PRO A 159 16.62 -28.61 33.11
C PRO A 159 15.65 -29.79 32.89
N GLU A 160 14.42 -29.53 32.42
CA GLU A 160 13.50 -30.52 31.78
C GLU A 160 12.58 -29.77 30.78
N THR A 161 12.80 -29.94 29.47
CA THR A 161 12.04 -30.79 28.51
C THR A 161 10.53 -30.60 28.48
N THR A 162 9.98 -30.17 27.33
CA THR A 162 8.66 -30.45 26.71
C THR A 162 8.54 -29.49 25.50
N SER A 163 8.75 -29.84 24.22
CA SER A 163 8.10 -30.82 23.33
C SER A 163 6.56 -30.69 23.27
N GLY A 164 6.03 -29.98 22.27
CA GLY A 164 4.59 -30.01 21.99
C GLY A 164 4.06 -28.93 21.02
N ASP A 165 4.09 -29.24 19.72
CA ASP A 165 3.08 -28.95 18.68
C ASP A 165 2.76 -27.50 18.26
N PRO A 166 2.78 -27.21 16.93
CA PRO A 166 1.81 -26.28 16.38
C PRO A 166 1.13 -26.83 15.11
N ARG A 167 -0.01 -27.51 15.29
CA ARG A 167 -1.10 -27.49 14.31
C ARG A 167 -2.01 -26.31 14.59
N THR A 168 -1.94 -25.26 13.78
CA THR A 168 -3.11 -24.41 13.53
C THR A 168 -3.12 -23.94 12.08
N ARG A 169 -3.92 -24.65 11.27
CA ARG A 169 -4.36 -24.20 9.95
C ARG A 169 -5.13 -22.90 10.11
N ARG A 170 -4.64 -21.79 9.56
CA ARG A 170 -5.47 -20.61 9.28
C ARG A 170 -5.77 -20.53 7.78
N ARG A 171 -7.03 -20.82 7.46
CA ARG A 171 -7.68 -20.46 6.20
C ARG A 171 -7.56 -18.95 6.00
N THR A 172 -6.89 -18.54 4.93
CA THR A 172 -6.95 -17.17 4.41
C THR A 172 -8.27 -17.01 3.66
N ALA A 173 -9.20 -16.27 4.25
CA ALA A 173 -10.33 -15.72 3.54
C ALA A 173 -9.80 -14.62 2.62
N ARG A 174 -10.13 -14.69 1.32
CA ARG A 174 -9.82 -13.63 0.35
C ARG A 174 -10.46 -12.31 0.81
N PRO A 175 -9.71 -11.19 0.87
CA PRO A 175 -10.32 -9.88 1.06
C PRO A 175 -11.20 -9.55 -0.15
N ARG A 176 -12.39 -9.02 0.11
CA ARG A 176 -13.27 -8.45 -0.92
C ARG A 176 -12.63 -7.17 -1.45
N PRO A 177 -12.80 -6.84 -2.75
CA PRO A 177 -12.39 -5.56 -3.29
C PRO A 177 -13.10 -4.44 -2.52
N VAL A 178 -12.30 -3.52 -2.00
CA VAL A 178 -12.77 -2.32 -1.30
C VAL A 178 -13.31 -1.40 -2.37
N SER A 179 -14.56 -0.97 -2.22
CA SER A 179 -15.17 0.02 -3.11
C SER A 179 -14.39 1.32 -3.00
N SER A 180 -13.77 1.74 -4.11
CA SER A 180 -13.03 3.00 -4.30
C SER A 180 -13.99 4.19 -4.38
N GLY A 181 -14.79 4.39 -3.33
CA GLY A 181 -15.47 5.66 -3.13
C GLY A 181 -14.43 6.78 -2.91
N PRO A 182 -14.81 8.05 -3.14
CA PRO A 182 -13.95 9.17 -2.76
C PRO A 182 -13.56 9.06 -1.27
N PRO A 183 -12.35 9.48 -0.88
CA PRO A 183 -11.97 9.51 0.53
C PRO A 183 -13.00 10.35 1.31
N PRO A 184 -13.32 10.00 2.57
CA PRO A 184 -14.34 10.69 3.34
C PRO A 184 -14.04 12.20 3.38
N ALA A 185 -14.98 13.00 2.88
CA ALA A 185 -14.92 14.45 3.00
C ALA A 185 -14.98 14.78 4.49
N VAL A 186 -13.90 15.37 5.02
CA VAL A 186 -13.92 15.92 6.37
C VAL A 186 -14.47 17.33 6.23
N ASP A 187 -15.74 17.51 6.59
CA ASP A 187 -16.35 18.82 6.67
C ASP A 187 -15.48 19.69 7.59
N HIS A 188 -14.85 20.71 7.00
CA HIS A 188 -14.20 21.76 7.76
C HIS A 188 -15.30 22.44 8.58
N LEU A 189 -15.36 22.13 9.89
CA LEU A 189 -16.09 22.92 10.85
C LEU A 189 -15.63 24.37 10.69
N ALA A 190 -16.53 25.19 10.14
CA ALA A 190 -16.40 26.62 10.11
C ALA A 190 -16.15 27.10 11.56
N SER A 191 -15.00 27.71 11.79
CA SER A 191 -14.80 28.55 12.97
C SER A 191 -15.83 29.68 12.91
N PRO A 192 -16.70 29.85 13.92
CA PRO A 192 -17.49 31.05 14.02
C PRO A 192 -16.54 32.18 14.42
N GLY A 193 -16.47 33.21 13.57
CA GLY A 193 -15.85 34.47 13.94
C GLY A 193 -16.72 35.21 14.95
N ALA A 194 -16.11 35.64 16.05
CA ALA A 194 -16.30 36.91 16.74
C ALA A 194 -15.17 37.08 17.77
#